data_AF-A0A967AK00-F1
#
_entry.id   AF-A0A967AK00-F1
#
_cell.length_a   1.000
_cell.length_b   1.000
_cell.length_c   1.000
_cell.angle_alpha   90.00
_cell.angle_beta   90.00
_cell.angle_gamma   90.00
#
_symmetry.space_group_name_H-M   'P 1'
#
loop_
_entity.id
_entity.type
_entity.pdbx_description
1 polymer ?
#
loop_
_entity_poly.entity_id
_entity_poly.type
_entity_poly.pdbx_seq_one_letter_code
_entity_poly.pdbx_strand_id
1 'polypeptide(L)'
;MVHRLLRTLLLAGVLLPVLLTGTVVLAQVQESRSYRLEEMLGLALQSNPGLQEAASLVTRGRGLQTTASAYPNPSIDGTFGPGRTRESLGNSQFFERGVTVSQPVEWPGMRQARQRAAEAGLAGSQAAVDAARLNVLADVKIAFYQLLLAQHNAQLITEALAIVQDFHRGVKARVDAGQARPFETLKANVEVQKVGNDLN
;
A
#
# COMPACT_ATOMS: atom_id res chain seq x y z
N MET A 1 -18.34 -46.49 34.57
CA MET A 1 -18.47 -45.04 34.31
C MET A 1 -17.33 -44.23 34.97
N VAL A 2 -16.07 -44.68 34.90
CA VAL A 2 -14.92 -44.01 35.56
C VAL A 2 -13.79 -43.64 34.56
N HIS A 3 -13.84 -44.14 33.32
CA HIS A 3 -12.78 -43.87 32.31
C HIS A 3 -13.04 -42.69 31.37
N ARG A 4 -14.20 -42.01 31.46
CA ARG A 4 -14.48 -40.79 30.66
C ARG A 4 -14.08 -39.49 31.38
N LEU A 5 -13.82 -39.53 32.69
CA LEU A 5 -13.42 -38.35 33.49
C LEU A 5 -11.90 -38.17 33.61
N LEU A 6 -11.10 -39.19 33.31
CA LEU A 6 -9.63 -39.11 33.40
C LEU A 6 -8.98 -38.54 32.14
N ARG A 7 -9.69 -38.50 31.00
CA ARG A 7 -9.19 -37.96 29.73
C ARG A 7 -9.40 -36.45 29.57
N THR A 8 -10.33 -35.85 30.29
CA THR A 8 -10.60 -34.40 30.25
C THR A 8 -9.66 -33.61 31.16
N LEU A 9 -9.04 -34.25 32.17
CA LEU A 9 -8.10 -33.62 33.09
C LEU A 9 -6.65 -33.54 32.57
N LEU A 10 -6.30 -34.30 31.52
CA LEU A 10 -4.97 -34.24 30.89
C LEU A 10 -4.87 -33.19 29.76
N LEU A 11 -5.99 -32.61 29.31
CA LEU A 11 -6.01 -31.55 28.30
C LEU A 11 -5.95 -30.13 28.91
N ALA A 12 -6.24 -29.98 30.20
CA ALA A 12 -6.14 -28.70 30.91
C ALA A 12 -4.73 -28.41 31.47
N GLY A 13 -3.84 -29.40 31.51
CA GLY A 13 -2.49 -29.27 32.06
C GLY A 13 -1.38 -28.90 31.07
N VAL A 14 -1.69 -28.85 29.76
CA VAL A 14 -0.67 -28.59 28.72
C VAL A 14 -0.89 -27.24 28.02
N LEU A 15 -2.00 -26.55 28.28
CA LEU A 15 -2.35 -25.27 27.66
C LEU A 15 -1.95 -24.02 28.49
N LEU A 16 -1.33 -24.19 29.67
CA LEU A 16 -0.99 -23.09 30.56
C LEU A 16 0.50 -22.70 30.70
N PRO A 17 1.52 -23.40 30.15
CA PRO A 17 2.89 -22.83 30.12
C PRO A 17 3.27 -22.17 28.79
N VAL A 18 2.51 -22.34 27.70
CA VAL A 18 2.88 -21.85 26.36
C VAL A 18 2.59 -20.34 26.18
N LEU A 19 1.86 -19.72 27.11
CA LEU A 19 1.50 -18.30 27.04
C LEU A 19 2.47 -17.35 27.78
N LEU A 20 3.55 -17.85 28.39
CA LEU A 20 4.41 -17.02 29.26
C LEU A 20 5.91 -17.04 28.94
N THR A 21 6.34 -17.60 27.80
CA THR A 21 7.74 -17.59 27.39
C THR A 21 7.95 -16.81 26.10
N GLY A 22 8.27 -15.53 26.27
CA GLY A 22 9.32 -14.91 25.45
C GLY A 22 8.93 -14.40 24.07
N THR A 23 7.96 -13.50 23.97
CA THR A 23 8.11 -12.38 23.03
C THR A 23 8.98 -11.31 23.67
N VAL A 24 10.26 -11.62 23.86
CA VAL A 24 11.27 -10.55 23.86
C VAL A 24 11.30 -10.07 22.42
N VAL A 25 10.42 -9.12 22.10
CA VAL A 25 10.67 -8.20 21.00
C VAL A 25 11.98 -7.56 21.38
N LEU A 26 13.08 -8.09 20.84
CA LEU A 26 14.31 -7.33 20.71
C LEU A 26 13.87 -6.06 20.00
N ALA A 27 13.72 -4.99 20.76
CA ALA A 27 13.77 -3.65 20.23
C ALA A 27 15.07 -3.62 19.46
N GLN A 28 14.99 -3.86 18.16
CA GLN A 28 16.06 -3.56 17.24
C GLN A 28 16.35 -2.12 17.56
N VAL A 29 17.50 -1.88 18.20
CA VAL A 29 18.09 -0.55 18.26
C VAL A 29 18.16 -0.17 16.80
N GLN A 30 17.21 0.66 16.39
CA GLN A 30 17.14 1.20 15.05
C GLN A 30 18.40 2.07 15.00
N GLU A 31 19.50 1.47 14.57
CA GLU A 31 20.71 2.17 14.24
C GLU A 31 20.24 3.35 13.40
N SER A 32 20.56 4.57 13.83
CA SER A 32 20.17 5.80 13.16
C SER A 32 20.90 5.86 11.83
N ARG A 33 20.43 5.03 10.90
CA ARG A 33 21.00 4.85 9.58
C ARG A 33 20.57 6.07 8.80
N SER A 34 21.53 6.98 8.60
CA SER A 34 21.34 8.13 7.73
C SER A 34 21.22 7.61 6.30
N TYR A 35 20.00 7.60 5.76
CA TYR A 35 19.77 7.22 4.38
C TYR A 35 20.07 8.39 3.46
N ARG A 36 20.86 8.15 2.42
CA ARG A 36 21.04 9.11 1.32
C ARG A 36 19.87 9.02 0.35
N LEU A 37 19.66 10.08 -0.42
CA LEU A 37 18.59 10.14 -1.42
C LEU A 37 18.66 8.95 -2.38
N GLU A 38 19.85 8.61 -2.85
CA GLU A 38 20.08 7.51 -3.80
C GLU A 38 19.66 6.16 -3.21
N GLU A 39 19.91 5.94 -1.92
CA GLU A 39 19.54 4.71 -1.22
C GLU A 39 18.01 4.63 -1.07
N MET A 40 17.36 5.73 -0.74
CA MET A 40 15.89 5.78 -0.64
C MET A 40 15.21 5.57 -2.00
N LEU A 41 15.77 6.13 -3.07
CA LEU A 41 15.29 5.89 -4.43
C LEU A 41 15.48 4.42 -4.83
N GLY A 42 16.63 3.84 -4.51
CA GLY A 42 16.91 2.42 -4.75
C GLY A 42 15.95 1.49 -4.01
N LEU A 43 15.67 1.79 -2.74
CA LEU A 43 14.72 1.04 -1.92
C LEU A 43 13.30 1.17 -2.47
N ALA A 44 12.85 2.39 -2.78
CA ALA A 44 11.52 2.62 -3.33
C ALA A 44 11.31 1.90 -4.67
N LEU A 45 12.30 1.88 -5.57
CA LEU A 45 12.19 1.15 -6.83
C LEU A 45 12.07 -0.37 -6.65
N GLN A 46 12.62 -0.93 -5.57
CA GLN A 46 12.61 -2.37 -5.30
C GLN A 46 11.35 -2.81 -4.56
N SER A 47 10.89 -2.03 -3.59
CA SER A 47 9.86 -2.46 -2.64
C SER A 47 8.51 -1.76 -2.78
N ASN A 48 8.35 -0.78 -3.68
CA ASN A 48 7.09 -0.05 -3.79
C ASN A 48 5.96 -0.94 -4.37
N PRO A 49 4.84 -1.15 -3.63
CA PRO A 49 3.72 -1.97 -4.10
C PRO A 49 3.04 -1.43 -5.36
N GLY A 50 2.99 -0.10 -5.54
CA GLY A 50 2.41 0.54 -6.73
C GLY A 50 3.18 0.21 -8.01
N LEU A 51 4.50 0.02 -7.93
CA LEU A 51 5.30 -0.48 -9.06
C LEU A 51 5.01 -1.94 -9.39
N GLN A 52 4.78 -2.78 -8.37
CA GLN A 52 4.42 -4.18 -8.57
C GLN A 52 3.02 -4.32 -9.19
N GLU A 53 2.09 -3.46 -8.77
CA GLU A 53 0.76 -3.35 -9.38
C GLU A 53 0.87 -2.95 -10.87
N ALA A 54 1.65 -1.90 -11.18
CA ALA A 54 1.85 -1.47 -12.55
C ALA A 54 2.49 -2.58 -13.41
N ALA A 55 3.49 -3.30 -12.88
CA ALA A 55 4.10 -4.44 -13.56
C ALA A 55 3.10 -5.58 -13.83
N SER A 56 2.16 -5.79 -12.90
CA SER A 56 1.09 -6.79 -13.07
C SER A 56 0.15 -6.44 -14.22
N LEU A 57 -0.08 -5.15 -14.51
CA LEU A 57 -0.85 -4.71 -15.68
C LEU A 57 -0.16 -5.09 -17.00
N VAL A 58 1.17 -4.99 -17.07
CA VAL A 58 1.93 -5.46 -18.24
C VAL A 58 1.82 -6.97 -18.41
N THR A 59 1.91 -7.74 -17.32
CA THR A 59 1.70 -9.19 -17.34
C THR A 59 0.29 -9.54 -17.83
N ARG A 60 -0.74 -8.83 -17.36
CA ARG A 60 -2.11 -8.97 -17.86
C ARG A 60 -2.20 -8.63 -19.35
N GLY A 61 -1.55 -7.56 -19.79
CA GLY A 61 -1.48 -7.16 -21.21
C GLY A 61 -0.86 -8.24 -22.09
N ARG A 62 0.22 -8.89 -21.65
CA ARG A 62 0.83 -10.03 -22.36
C ARG A 62 -0.10 -11.24 -22.43
N GLY A 63 -0.84 -11.52 -21.35
CA GLY A 63 -1.88 -12.54 -21.35
C GLY A 63 -2.96 -12.26 -22.39
N LEU A 64 -3.44 -11.00 -22.45
CA LEU A 64 -4.42 -10.57 -23.45
C LEU A 64 -3.88 -10.64 -24.88
N GLN A 65 -2.60 -10.31 -25.11
CA GLN A 65 -1.96 -10.47 -26.42
C GLN A 65 -1.94 -11.94 -26.86
N THR A 66 -1.62 -12.85 -25.93
CA THR A 66 -1.62 -14.30 -26.19
C THR A 66 -3.04 -14.77 -26.54
N THR A 67 -4.03 -14.41 -25.73
CA THR A 67 -5.44 -14.76 -25.99
C THR A 67 -5.97 -14.13 -27.28
N ALA A 68 -5.56 -12.92 -27.62
CA ALA A 68 -5.95 -12.25 -28.86
C ALA A 68 -5.41 -12.95 -30.11
N SER A 69 -4.27 -13.64 -29.99
CA SER A 69 -3.67 -14.41 -31.08
C SER A 69 -4.28 -15.81 -31.26
N ALA A 70 -4.97 -16.32 -30.24
CA ALA A 70 -5.57 -17.65 -30.26
C ALA A 70 -6.82 -17.71 -31.14
N TYR A 71 -7.06 -18.88 -31.73
CA TYR A 71 -8.34 -19.18 -32.37
C TYR A 71 -9.44 -19.35 -31.31
N PRO A 72 -10.71 -19.04 -31.62
CA PRO A 72 -11.82 -19.38 -30.75
C PRO A 72 -11.88 -20.88 -30.47
N ASN A 73 -11.96 -21.23 -29.20
CA ASN A 73 -12.12 -22.62 -28.79
C ASN A 73 -13.55 -23.09 -29.11
N PRO A 74 -13.75 -24.35 -29.53
CA PRO A 74 -15.07 -24.93 -29.63
C PRO A 74 -15.70 -25.08 -28.23
N SER A 75 -17.02 -24.91 -28.13
CA SER A 75 -17.79 -25.22 -26.92
C SER A 75 -18.52 -26.55 -27.08
N ILE A 76 -18.70 -27.26 -25.97
CA ILE A 76 -19.51 -28.48 -25.90
C ILE A 76 -20.54 -28.25 -24.80
N ASP A 77 -21.80 -28.34 -25.18
CA ASP A 77 -22.94 -28.05 -24.32
C ASP A 77 -23.84 -29.29 -24.24
N GLY A 78 -24.26 -29.66 -23.04
CA GLY A 78 -25.13 -30.81 -22.79
C GLY A 78 -26.50 -30.37 -22.29
N THR A 79 -27.57 -30.85 -22.91
CA THR A 79 -28.95 -30.64 -22.46
C THR A 79 -29.53 -31.94 -21.91
N PHE A 80 -30.18 -31.86 -20.74
CA PHE A 80 -30.82 -32.99 -20.07
C PHE A 80 -32.02 -32.49 -19.26
N GLY A 81 -33.24 -32.92 -19.58
CA GLY A 81 -34.42 -32.50 -18.81
C GLY A 81 -35.75 -32.86 -19.47
N PRO A 82 -36.87 -32.70 -18.75
CA PRO A 82 -38.20 -32.95 -19.31
C PRO A 82 -38.56 -31.87 -20.35
N GLY A 83 -38.74 -32.28 -21.60
CA GLY A 83 -39.28 -31.47 -22.67
C GLY A 83 -40.80 -31.60 -22.75
N ARG A 84 -41.48 -30.51 -23.12
CA ARG A 84 -42.93 -30.50 -23.36
C ARG A 84 -43.17 -29.87 -24.72
N THR A 85 -43.83 -30.59 -25.62
CA THR A 85 -44.36 -29.98 -26.85
C THR A 85 -45.84 -29.65 -26.65
N ARG A 86 -46.28 -28.52 -27.19
CA ARG A 86 -47.70 -28.17 -27.30
C ARG A 86 -48.13 -28.45 -28.73
N GLU A 87 -48.71 -29.61 -28.96
CA GLU A 87 -49.33 -29.94 -30.25
C GLU A 87 -50.85 -29.83 -30.15
N SER A 88 -51.50 -29.47 -31.27
CA SER A 88 -52.95 -29.24 -31.36
C SER A 88 -53.80 -30.48 -31.04
N LEU A 89 -53.18 -31.67 -30.94
CA LEU A 89 -53.84 -32.96 -30.74
C LEU A 89 -53.44 -33.66 -29.41
N GLY A 90 -52.63 -33.02 -28.55
CA GLY A 90 -52.30 -33.55 -27.22
C GLY A 90 -51.00 -33.02 -26.64
N ASN A 91 -50.90 -33.02 -25.30
CA ASN A 91 -49.65 -32.73 -24.60
C ASN A 91 -48.79 -34.01 -24.54
N SER A 92 -47.64 -34.04 -25.21
CA SER A 92 -46.64 -35.09 -25.02
C SER A 92 -45.51 -34.60 -24.10
N GLN A 93 -45.17 -35.41 -23.10
CA GLN A 93 -44.03 -35.19 -22.22
C GLN A 93 -42.93 -36.16 -22.66
N PHE A 94 -41.74 -35.64 -22.95
CA PHE A 94 -40.59 -36.45 -23.31
C PHE A 94 -39.37 -36.03 -22.51
N PHE A 95 -38.35 -36.89 -22.50
CA PHE A 95 -37.10 -36.62 -21.81
C PHE A 95 -36.03 -36.25 -22.83
N GLU A 96 -35.62 -34.99 -22.85
CA GLU A 96 -34.64 -34.47 -23.80
C GLU A 96 -33.23 -34.73 -23.31
N ARG A 97 -32.38 -35.24 -24.22
CA ARG A 97 -30.95 -35.45 -24.02
C ARG A 97 -30.21 -35.08 -25.29
N GLY A 98 -29.34 -34.09 -25.22
CA GLY A 98 -28.58 -33.61 -26.36
C GLY A 98 -27.16 -33.25 -25.96
N VAL A 99 -26.23 -33.42 -26.90
CA VAL A 99 -24.88 -32.85 -26.83
C VAL A 99 -24.69 -32.02 -28.08
N THR A 100 -24.35 -30.75 -27.90
CA THR A 100 -24.12 -29.78 -28.97
C THR A 100 -22.66 -29.38 -28.95
N VAL A 101 -22.01 -29.40 -30.11
CA VAL A 101 -20.66 -28.87 -30.30
C VAL A 101 -20.77 -27.62 -31.16
N SER A 102 -20.31 -26.48 -30.65
CA SER A 102 -20.36 -25.20 -31.36
C SER A 102 -18.95 -24.69 -31.62
N GLN A 103 -18.64 -24.36 -32.88
CA GLN A 103 -17.37 -23.71 -33.24
C GLN A 103 -17.63 -22.37 -33.93
N PRO A 104 -17.19 -21.25 -33.33
CA PRO A 104 -17.25 -19.95 -33.99
C PRO A 104 -16.32 -19.92 -35.20
N VAL A 105 -16.82 -19.46 -36.34
CA VAL A 105 -16.03 -19.19 -37.55
C VAL A 105 -15.77 -17.68 -37.64
N GLU A 106 -14.50 -17.27 -37.56
CA GLU A 106 -14.13 -15.86 -37.64
C GLU A 106 -14.00 -15.38 -39.08
N TRP A 107 -14.43 -14.15 -39.35
CA TRP A 107 -14.17 -13.49 -40.63
C TRP A 107 -12.67 -13.15 -40.78
N PRO A 108 -12.12 -13.21 -42.01
CA PRO A 108 -10.75 -12.79 -42.28
C PRO A 108 -10.52 -11.35 -41.78
N GLY A 109 -9.45 -11.14 -41.01
CA GLY A 109 -9.08 -9.82 -40.48
C GLY A 109 -9.60 -9.48 -39.08
N MET A 110 -10.64 -10.15 -38.56
CA MET A 110 -11.11 -9.93 -37.17
C MET A 110 -10.01 -10.24 -36.15
N ARG A 111 -9.24 -11.31 -36.37
CA ARG A 111 -8.11 -11.64 -35.51
C ARG A 111 -6.99 -10.61 -35.57
N GLN A 112 -6.62 -10.16 -36.77
CA GLN A 112 -5.57 -9.15 -36.91
C GLN A 112 -5.96 -7.86 -36.19
N ALA A 113 -7.22 -7.45 -36.28
CA ALA A 113 -7.73 -6.29 -35.54
C ALA A 113 -7.62 -6.50 -34.02
N ARG A 114 -7.98 -7.69 -33.52
CA ARG A 114 -7.86 -8.06 -32.10
C ARG A 114 -6.41 -8.07 -31.62
N GLN A 115 -5.49 -8.59 -32.43
CA GLN A 115 -4.04 -8.58 -32.14
C GLN A 115 -3.51 -7.15 -32.04
N ARG A 116 -3.80 -6.29 -33.02
CA ARG A 116 -3.38 -4.87 -33.00
C ARG A 116 -3.93 -4.13 -31.79
N ALA A 117 -5.19 -4.38 -31.42
CA ALA A 117 -5.77 -3.78 -30.22
C ALA A 117 -5.06 -4.24 -28.94
N ALA A 118 -4.73 -5.52 -28.83
CA ALA A 118 -3.98 -6.06 -27.69
C ALA A 118 -2.54 -5.54 -27.63
N GLU A 119 -1.87 -5.40 -28.77
CA GLU A 119 -0.54 -4.79 -28.89
C GLU A 119 -0.53 -3.34 -28.43
N ALA A 120 -1.50 -2.54 -28.89
CA ALA A 120 -1.66 -1.15 -28.45
C ALA A 120 -1.96 -1.06 -26.94
N GLY A 121 -2.80 -1.97 -26.41
CA GLY A 121 -3.07 -2.06 -24.97
C GLY A 121 -1.84 -2.42 -24.14
N LEU A 122 -0.99 -3.33 -24.66
CA LEU A 122 0.28 -3.69 -24.02
C LEU A 122 1.26 -2.51 -24.01
N ALA A 123 1.39 -1.81 -25.13
CA ALA A 123 2.22 -0.60 -25.22
C ALA A 123 1.75 0.49 -24.23
N GLY A 124 0.43 0.70 -24.11
CA GLY A 124 -0.14 1.59 -23.11
C GLY A 124 0.16 1.15 -21.66
N SER A 125 0.09 -0.15 -21.38
CA SER A 125 0.43 -0.70 -20.05
C SER A 125 1.92 -0.53 -19.72
N GLN A 126 2.80 -0.63 -20.71
CA GLN A 126 4.25 -0.39 -20.53
C GLN A 126 4.53 1.08 -20.22
N ALA A 127 3.92 2.00 -20.99
CA ALA A 127 4.02 3.43 -20.72
C ALA A 127 3.49 3.79 -19.32
N ALA A 128 2.44 3.12 -18.84
CA ALA A 128 1.92 3.30 -17.50
C ALA A 128 2.93 2.86 -16.40
N VAL A 129 3.71 1.80 -16.63
CA VAL A 129 4.79 1.40 -15.71
C VAL A 129 5.87 2.48 -15.64
N ASP A 130 6.26 3.02 -16.80
CA ASP A 130 7.27 4.08 -16.84
C ASP A 130 6.78 5.35 -16.13
N ALA A 131 5.51 5.71 -16.33
CA ALA A 131 4.89 6.83 -15.61
C ALA A 131 4.84 6.58 -14.09
N ALA A 132 4.42 5.38 -13.66
CA ALA A 132 4.39 5.01 -12.24
C ALA A 132 5.80 5.08 -11.62
N ARG A 133 6.83 4.65 -12.35
CA ARG A 133 8.23 4.76 -11.92
C ARG A 133 8.66 6.20 -11.72
N LEU A 134 8.35 7.08 -12.66
CA LEU A 134 8.68 8.49 -12.54
C LEU A 134 7.95 9.15 -11.36
N ASN A 135 6.67 8.80 -11.15
CA ASN A 135 5.89 9.31 -10.03
C ASN A 135 6.49 8.87 -8.68
N VAL A 136 6.81 7.59 -8.51
CA VAL A 136 7.44 7.10 -7.27
C VAL A 136 8.77 7.80 -7.01
N LEU A 137 9.60 8.01 -8.04
CA LEU A 137 10.86 8.74 -7.89
C LEU A 137 10.64 10.21 -7.51
N ALA A 138 9.61 10.85 -8.06
CA ALA A 138 9.24 12.22 -7.72
C ALA A 138 8.75 12.33 -6.27
N ASP A 139 7.84 11.45 -5.87
CA ASP A 139 7.26 11.43 -4.52
C ASP A 139 8.34 11.22 -3.46
N VAL A 140 9.27 10.29 -3.69
CA VAL A 140 10.40 10.04 -2.77
C VAL A 140 11.31 11.25 -2.67
N LYS A 141 11.62 11.93 -3.78
CA LYS A 141 12.42 13.16 -3.75
C LYS A 141 11.73 14.28 -2.98
N ILE A 142 10.43 14.49 -3.24
CA ILE A 142 9.64 15.51 -2.54
C ILE A 142 9.63 15.22 -1.04
N ALA A 143 9.30 13.99 -0.65
CA ALA A 143 9.27 13.60 0.76
C ALA A 143 10.65 13.73 1.45
N PHE A 144 11.73 13.36 0.75
CA PHE A 144 13.09 13.51 1.26
C PHE A 144 13.45 14.96 1.55
N TYR A 145 13.19 15.87 0.59
CA TYR A 145 13.52 17.29 0.78
C TYR A 145 12.57 17.98 1.76
N GLN A 146 11.32 17.55 1.86
CA GLN A 146 10.41 18.01 2.91
C GLN A 146 10.93 17.64 4.30
N LEU A 147 11.41 16.41 4.47
CA LEU A 147 12.02 15.97 5.72
C LEU A 147 13.29 16.77 6.03
N LEU A 148 14.17 16.96 5.05
CA LEU A 148 15.40 17.74 5.23
C LEU A 148 15.10 19.19 5.62
N LEU A 149 14.11 19.81 4.98
CA LEU A 149 13.66 21.15 5.31
C LEU A 149 13.09 21.22 6.74
N ALA A 150 12.26 20.26 7.12
CA ALA A 150 11.69 20.20 8.47
C ALA A 150 12.79 20.02 9.53
N GLN A 151 13.79 19.18 9.27
CA GLN A 151 14.95 19.00 10.15
C GLN A 151 15.76 20.28 10.29
N HIS A 152 16.01 20.98 9.19
CA HIS A 152 16.75 22.24 9.23
C HIS A 152 15.98 23.34 9.96
N ASN A 153 14.66 23.45 9.73
CA ASN A 153 13.81 24.40 10.45
C ASN A 153 13.81 24.11 11.96
N ALA A 154 13.71 22.84 12.37
CA ALA A 154 13.78 22.46 13.77
C ALA A 154 15.13 22.84 14.41
N GLN A 155 16.24 22.70 13.68
CA GLN A 155 17.56 23.16 14.13
C GLN A 155 17.57 24.69 14.34
N LEU A 156 17.10 25.45 13.34
CA LEU A 156 17.06 26.93 13.41
C LEU A 156 16.19 27.44 14.57
N ILE A 157 15.02 26.84 14.81
CA ILE A 157 14.15 27.26 15.92
C ILE A 157 14.79 26.87 17.26
N THR A 158 15.51 25.74 17.34
CA THR A 158 16.26 25.36 18.54
C THR A 158 17.36 26.36 18.86
N GLU A 159 18.11 26.81 17.84
CA GLU A 159 19.12 27.87 18.00
C GLU A 159 18.49 29.21 18.41
N ALA A 160 17.36 29.58 17.79
CA ALA A 160 16.62 30.79 18.15
C ALA A 160 16.12 30.74 19.60
N LEU A 161 15.62 29.59 20.06
CA LEU A 161 15.19 29.38 21.44
C LEU A 161 16.36 29.59 22.41
N ALA A 162 17.54 29.05 22.10
CA ALA A 162 18.74 29.26 22.92
C ALA A 162 19.08 30.76 23.04
N ILE A 163 19.07 31.50 21.94
CA ILE A 163 19.34 32.95 21.93
C ILE A 163 18.32 33.72 22.79
N VAL A 164 17.03 33.41 22.66
CA VAL A 164 15.97 34.12 23.41
C VAL A 164 16.03 33.75 24.90
N GLN A 165 16.39 32.51 25.24
CA GLN A 165 16.65 32.11 26.63
C GLN A 165 17.84 32.86 27.22
N ASP A 166 18.92 33.03 26.46
CA ASP A 166 20.11 33.78 26.87
C ASP A 166 19.77 35.26 27.12
N PHE A 167 18.99 35.85 26.21
CA PHE A 167 18.47 37.21 26.37
C PHE A 167 17.61 37.35 27.63
N HIS A 168 16.67 36.42 27.88
CA HIS A 168 15.86 36.41 29.09
C HIS A 168 16.70 36.32 30.37
N ARG A 169 17.77 35.49 30.38
CA ARG A 169 18.71 35.42 31.52
C ARG A 169 19.42 36.76 31.75
N GLY A 170 19.84 37.46 30.69
CA GLY A 170 20.47 38.78 30.79
C GLY A 170 19.52 39.86 31.33
N VAL A 171 18.28 39.91 30.84
CA VAL A 171 17.24 40.85 31.33
C VAL A 171 16.93 40.59 32.80
N LYS A 172 16.77 39.31 33.18
CA LYS A 172 16.52 38.93 34.58
C LYS A 172 17.64 39.42 35.51
N ALA A 173 18.90 39.20 35.14
CA ALA A 173 20.04 39.67 35.93
C ALA A 173 20.05 41.21 36.12
N ARG A 174 19.67 41.98 35.10
CA ARG A 174 19.56 43.45 35.21
C ARG A 174 18.43 43.90 36.12
N VAL A 175 17.28 43.22 36.07
CA VAL A 175 16.15 43.50 36.97
C VAL A 175 16.54 43.16 38.42
N ASP A 176 17.19 42.02 38.64
CA ASP A 176 17.65 41.59 39.97
C ASP A 176 18.70 42.57 40.56
N ALA A 177 19.52 43.19 39.70
CA ALA A 177 20.44 44.26 40.06
C ALA A 177 19.78 45.65 40.24
N GLY A 178 18.46 45.76 40.07
CA GLY A 178 17.71 47.01 40.18
C GLY A 178 17.87 47.98 39.00
N GLN A 179 18.48 47.54 37.89
CA GLN A 179 18.82 48.37 36.73
C GLN A 179 17.76 48.37 35.61
N ALA A 180 16.64 47.68 35.82
CA ALA A 180 15.54 47.51 34.87
C ALA A 180 14.21 47.24 35.60
N ARG A 181 13.07 47.36 34.91
CA ARG A 181 11.75 47.16 35.53
C ARG A 181 11.33 45.68 35.50
N PRO A 182 10.63 45.16 36.54
CA PRO A 182 10.14 43.76 36.57
C PRO A 182 9.28 43.34 35.37
N PHE A 183 8.58 44.30 34.76
CA PHE A 183 7.78 44.06 33.56
C PHE A 183 8.61 43.59 32.35
N GLU A 184 9.89 43.95 32.27
CA GLU A 184 10.78 43.55 31.18
C GLU A 184 11.06 42.03 31.20
N THR A 185 11.19 41.44 32.39
CA THR A 185 11.36 39.98 32.55
C THR A 185 10.12 39.22 32.10
N LEU A 186 8.91 39.70 32.44
CA LEU A 186 7.66 39.08 32.00
C LEU A 186 7.53 39.10 30.48
N LYS A 187 7.88 40.23 29.84
CA LYS A 187 7.88 40.35 28.38
C LYS A 187 8.88 39.38 27.73
N ALA A 188 10.09 39.27 28.28
CA ALA A 188 11.10 38.34 27.78
C ALA A 188 10.68 36.86 27.96
N ASN A 189 10.00 36.52 29.06
CA ASN A 189 9.49 35.16 29.28
C ASN A 189 8.39 34.78 28.28
N VAL A 190 7.50 35.72 27.92
CA VAL A 190 6.49 35.50 26.86
C VAL A 190 7.16 35.21 25.51
N GLU A 191 8.25 35.91 25.18
CA GLU A 191 8.99 35.66 23.93
C GLU A 191 9.64 34.26 23.92
N VAL A 192 10.20 33.80 25.05
CA VAL A 192 10.71 32.42 25.19
C VAL A 192 9.59 31.41 24.96
N GLN A 193 8.43 31.61 25.58
CA GLN A 193 7.28 30.71 25.43
C GLN A 193 6.77 30.68 23.99
N LYS A 194 6.75 31.82 23.31
CA LYS A 194 6.35 31.92 21.91
C LYS A 194 7.28 31.10 21.01
N VAL A 195 8.60 31.30 21.11
CA VAL A 195 9.57 30.53 20.31
C VAL A 195 9.59 29.05 20.69
N GLY A 196 9.39 28.74 21.96
CA GLY A 196 9.26 27.35 22.42
C GLY A 196 8.00 26.65 21.89
N ASN A 197 6.94 27.40 21.63
CA ASN A 197 5.73 26.87 21.02
C ASN A 197 5.90 26.58 19.52
N ASP A 198 6.80 27.29 18.83
CA ASP A 198 7.09 27.07 17.40
C ASP A 198 7.87 25.75 17.14
N LEU A 199 8.39 25.09 18.17
CA LEU A 199 9.06 23.78 18.09
C LEU A 199 8.13 22.57 18.19
N ASN A 200 6.94 22.73 18.77
CA ASN A 200 5.96 21.66 19.03
C ASN A 200 4.92 21.57 17.92
#